data_AF-X1GKV9-F1
#
_entry.id   AF-X1GKV9-F1
#
_cell.length_a   1.000
_cell.length_b   1.000
_cell.length_c   1.000
_cell.angle_alpha   90.00
_cell.angle_beta   90.00
_cell.angle_gamma   90.00
#
_symmetry.space_group_name_H-M   'P 1'
#
loop_
_entity.id
_entity.type
_entity.pdbx_description
1 polymer ?
#
loop_
_entity_poly.entity_id
_entity_poly.type
_entity_poly.pdbx_seq_one_letter_code
_entity_poly.pdbx_strand_id
1 'polypeptide(L)'
;MVLRKGGISREPDFIAEIDDDKIELEFQYADKVDLDFYDFKVSKVARKKGGKREPIENKSFIYIHKALLKYAIFSPNWILKNGEYGMVPAWRSFAFRVPKEKFEELLIYDNTLNRIVKIINIKNYFLNFQHELIDMTKEKLSHLLQGVIDENKILKIIPKDLDSFFKVCFILDNINKIPQNANLWLIYILSYVNKDNNLNDISKIVYCIDYLYSKVEMESNEISQLSAKLKELIEKINICQKDDGSYSSSPKVSPFDETRFALF
;
A
#
# COMPACT_ATOMS: atom_id res chain seq x y z
N MET A 1 -8.55 -8.20 6.65
CA MET A 1 -7.52 -9.01 5.96
C MET A 1 -6.58 -8.06 5.22
N VAL A 2 -5.46 -7.69 5.84
CA VAL A 2 -4.50 -6.72 5.28
C VAL A 2 -3.60 -7.43 4.27
N LEU A 3 -3.99 -7.36 3.00
CA LEU A 3 -3.24 -7.92 1.87
C LEU A 3 -2.23 -6.89 1.37
N ARG A 4 -1.14 -6.70 2.11
CA ARG A 4 0.18 -6.21 1.66
C ARG A 4 1.11 -6.06 2.89
N LYS A 5 1.79 -7.15 3.27
CA LYS A 5 3.05 -7.08 4.05
C LYS A 5 4.29 -7.42 3.21
N GLY A 6 4.14 -8.16 2.11
CA GLY A 6 5.26 -8.73 1.34
C GLY A 6 5.89 -7.85 0.25
N GLY A 7 5.36 -6.65 -0.01
CA GLY A 7 5.90 -5.76 -1.05
C GLY A 7 7.27 -5.13 -0.71
N ILE A 8 7.53 -4.91 0.58
CA ILE A 8 8.73 -4.23 1.09
C ILE A 8 9.54 -5.15 2.02
N SER A 9 8.89 -6.05 2.76
CA SER A 9 9.55 -7.00 3.66
C SER A 9 10.03 -8.27 2.93
N ARG A 10 10.93 -9.04 3.57
CA ARG A 10 11.36 -10.36 3.10
C ARG A 10 10.35 -11.47 3.45
N GLU A 11 9.27 -11.14 4.14
CA GLU A 11 8.24 -12.09 4.59
C GLU A 11 7.42 -12.61 3.41
N PRO A 12 6.89 -13.84 3.48
CA PRO A 12 5.99 -14.37 2.46
C PRO A 12 4.64 -13.63 2.48
N ASP A 13 3.92 -13.70 1.36
CA ASP A 13 2.60 -13.09 1.27
C ASP A 13 1.56 -13.88 2.09
N PHE A 14 1.68 -15.20 2.12
CA PHE A 14 0.85 -16.09 2.93
C PHE A 14 1.66 -17.27 3.48
N ILE A 15 1.16 -17.89 4.54
CA ILE A 15 1.64 -19.17 5.07
C ILE A 15 0.44 -20.10 5.07
N ALA A 16 0.58 -21.23 4.39
CA ALA A 16 -0.38 -22.32 4.45
C ALA A 16 0.14 -23.40 5.41
N GLU A 17 -0.68 -23.78 6.38
CA GLU A 17 -0.44 -24.93 7.23
C GLU A 17 -1.26 -26.08 6.65
N ILE A 18 -0.59 -27.10 6.15
CA ILE A 18 -1.21 -28.30 5.57
C ILE A 18 -0.64 -29.48 6.35
N ASP A 19 -1.50 -30.14 7.11
CA ASP A 19 -1.10 -31.15 8.10
C ASP A 19 -0.06 -30.58 9.08
N ASP A 20 1.13 -31.18 9.16
CA ASP A 20 2.25 -30.71 10.00
C ASP A 20 3.26 -29.82 9.24
N ASP A 21 3.03 -29.58 7.95
CA ASP A 21 3.93 -28.81 7.09
C ASP A 21 3.50 -27.35 6.94
N LYS A 22 4.49 -26.45 6.94
CA LYS A 22 4.29 -25.03 6.67
C LYS A 22 4.87 -24.67 5.31
N ILE A 23 4.01 -24.18 4.42
CA ILE A 23 4.40 -23.73 3.09
C ILE A 23 4.25 -22.21 3.01
N GLU A 24 5.36 -21.53 2.71
CA GLU A 24 5.37 -20.11 2.39
C GLU A 24 4.83 -19.89 0.95
N LEU A 25 3.91 -18.96 0.78
CA LEU A 25 3.32 -18.63 -0.52
C LEU A 25 3.65 -17.19 -0.90
N GLU A 26 4.18 -17.02 -2.11
CA GLU A 26 4.40 -15.72 -2.74
C GLU A 26 3.39 -15.53 -3.87
N PHE A 27 2.64 -14.43 -3.85
CA PHE A 27 1.57 -14.19 -4.81
C PHE A 27 1.99 -13.15 -5.84
N GLN A 28 1.83 -13.47 -7.12
CA GLN A 28 2.12 -12.55 -8.22
C GLN A 28 1.02 -12.60 -9.27
N TYR A 29 0.82 -11.49 -9.97
CA TYR A 29 -0.11 -11.43 -11.10
C TYR A 29 0.41 -10.48 -12.18
N ALA A 30 0.05 -10.75 -13.43
CA ALA A 30 0.28 -9.86 -14.55
C ALA A 30 -1.02 -9.40 -15.21
N ASP A 31 -1.01 -8.12 -15.59
CA ASP A 31 -2.01 -7.48 -16.43
C ASP A 31 -1.62 -7.48 -17.91
N LYS A 32 -0.32 -7.53 -18.22
CA LYS A 32 0.21 -7.45 -19.58
C LYS A 32 0.24 -8.84 -20.23
N VAL A 33 -0.06 -8.89 -21.53
CA VAL A 33 -0.05 -10.12 -22.36
C VAL A 33 1.26 -10.26 -23.15
N ASP A 34 1.96 -9.15 -23.36
CA ASP A 34 3.18 -9.07 -24.18
C ASP A 34 4.40 -8.82 -23.31
N LEU A 35 4.70 -9.77 -22.42
CA LEU A 35 5.93 -9.77 -21.62
C LEU A 35 6.96 -10.68 -22.30
N ASP A 36 8.14 -10.16 -22.62
CA ASP A 36 9.26 -11.00 -23.10
C ASP A 36 9.79 -11.90 -21.97
N PHE A 37 9.70 -11.43 -20.72
CA PHE A 37 10.17 -12.13 -19.53
C PHE A 37 9.20 -11.96 -18.36
N TYR A 38 9.11 -13.01 -17.55
CA TYR A 38 8.49 -13.00 -16.24
C TYR A 38 9.59 -12.88 -15.18
N ASP A 39 9.66 -11.72 -14.53
CA ASP A 39 10.74 -11.37 -13.60
C ASP A 39 10.37 -11.74 -12.14
N PHE A 40 11.30 -12.40 -11.44
CA PHE A 40 11.16 -12.83 -10.05
C PHE A 40 12.30 -12.28 -9.18
N LYS A 41 11.95 -11.59 -8.09
CA LYS A 41 12.93 -10.97 -7.19
C LYS A 41 13.85 -12.02 -6.57
N VAL A 42 15.16 -11.84 -6.70
CA VAL A 42 16.19 -12.79 -6.22
C VAL A 42 15.96 -13.20 -4.78
N SER A 43 15.66 -12.24 -3.90
CA SER A 43 15.49 -12.47 -2.46
C SER A 43 14.28 -13.34 -2.12
N LYS A 44 13.32 -13.49 -3.04
CA LYS A 44 12.12 -14.33 -2.88
C LYS A 44 12.33 -15.73 -3.45
N VAL A 45 13.30 -15.89 -4.36
CA VAL A 45 13.59 -17.15 -5.05
C VAL A 45 14.73 -17.92 -4.37
N ALA A 46 15.80 -17.23 -3.97
CA ALA A 46 17.04 -17.89 -3.55
C ALA A 46 17.72 -17.21 -2.37
N ARG A 47 18.44 -18.00 -1.55
CA ARG A 47 19.35 -17.52 -0.51
C ARG A 47 20.80 -17.71 -0.97
N LYS A 48 21.68 -16.80 -0.54
CA LYS A 48 23.12 -16.91 -0.82
C LYS A 48 23.76 -17.76 0.28
N LYS A 49 24.33 -18.91 -0.07
CA LYS A 49 25.06 -19.81 0.83
C LYS A 49 26.39 -20.19 0.18
N GLY A 50 27.52 -19.91 0.84
CA GLY A 50 28.86 -20.25 0.33
C GLY A 50 29.17 -19.68 -1.08
N GLY A 51 28.68 -18.49 -1.40
CA GLY A 51 28.87 -17.86 -2.71
C GLY A 51 27.94 -18.35 -3.83
N LYS A 52 27.21 -19.44 -3.62
CA LYS A 52 26.18 -19.96 -4.53
C LYS A 52 24.79 -19.49 -4.10
N ARG A 53 23.84 -19.53 -5.03
CA ARG A 53 22.43 -19.27 -4.77
C ARG A 53 21.68 -20.59 -4.75
N GLU A 54 21.04 -20.88 -3.63
CA GLU A 54 20.21 -22.06 -3.42
C GLU A 54 18.74 -21.64 -3.36
N PRO A 55 17.82 -22.41 -3.97
CA PRO A 55 16.38 -22.14 -3.87
C PRO A 55 15.94 -22.09 -2.40
N ILE A 56 14.97 -21.24 -2.10
CA ILE A 56 14.30 -21.28 -0.80
C ILE A 56 13.42 -22.53 -0.74
N GLU A 57 13.63 -23.35 0.28
CA GLU A 57 12.82 -24.56 0.53
C GLU A 57 11.47 -24.19 1.17
N ASN A 58 10.49 -25.10 1.08
CA ASN A 58 9.13 -24.94 1.63
C ASN A 58 8.43 -23.65 1.20
N LYS A 59 8.71 -23.20 -0.03
CA LYS A 59 8.10 -22.03 -0.65
C LYS A 59 7.49 -22.38 -1.99
N SER A 60 6.34 -21.79 -2.30
CA SER A 60 5.72 -21.84 -3.62
C SER A 60 5.31 -20.44 -4.08
N PHE A 61 5.35 -20.24 -5.39
CA PHE A 61 4.80 -19.08 -6.06
C PHE A 61 3.42 -19.43 -6.62
N ILE A 62 2.44 -18.56 -6.37
CA ILE A 62 1.13 -18.60 -7.01
C ILE A 62 1.10 -17.43 -7.99
N TYR A 63 0.98 -17.74 -9.28
CA TYR A 63 0.95 -16.75 -10.34
C TYR A 63 -0.41 -16.73 -11.03
N ILE A 64 -0.98 -15.54 -11.24
CA ILE A 64 -2.22 -15.35 -12.02
C ILE A 64 -1.94 -14.46 -13.23
N HIS A 65 -2.12 -15.00 -14.43
CA HIS A 65 -2.15 -14.24 -15.68
C HIS A 65 -3.59 -13.77 -15.94
N LYS A 66 -3.91 -12.53 -15.53
CA LYS A 66 -5.28 -12.02 -15.46
C LYS A 66 -5.98 -11.98 -16.82
N ALA A 67 -5.29 -11.46 -17.84
CA ALA A 67 -5.85 -11.30 -19.18
C ALA A 67 -6.20 -12.63 -19.88
N LEU A 68 -5.43 -13.69 -19.60
CA LEU A 68 -5.62 -15.00 -20.22
C LEU A 68 -6.43 -15.97 -19.34
N LEU A 69 -6.83 -15.56 -18.13
CA LEU A 69 -7.43 -16.42 -17.12
C LEU A 69 -6.62 -17.71 -16.92
N LYS A 70 -5.30 -17.56 -16.80
CA LYS A 70 -4.41 -18.67 -16.50
C LYS A 70 -3.72 -18.51 -15.14
N TYR A 71 -3.31 -19.61 -14.55
CA TYR A 71 -2.52 -19.61 -13.33
C TYR A 71 -1.42 -20.66 -13.36
N ALA A 72 -0.46 -20.53 -12.45
CA ALA A 72 0.53 -21.57 -12.17
C ALA A 72 0.89 -21.57 -10.69
N ILE A 73 1.23 -22.74 -10.17
CA ILE A 73 1.82 -22.92 -8.85
C ILE A 73 3.15 -23.65 -9.03
N PHE A 74 4.25 -23.07 -8.54
CA PHE A 74 5.59 -23.60 -8.79
C PHE A 74 6.59 -23.25 -7.70
N SER A 75 7.66 -24.04 -7.62
CA SER A 75 8.70 -23.86 -6.61
C SER A 75 9.77 -22.87 -7.07
N PRO A 76 10.53 -22.27 -6.12
CA PRO A 76 11.70 -21.46 -6.47
C PRO A 76 12.72 -22.22 -7.31
N ASN A 77 12.89 -23.52 -7.10
CA ASN A 77 13.79 -24.36 -7.89
C ASN A 77 13.42 -24.37 -9.38
N TRP A 78 12.12 -24.36 -9.71
CA TRP A 78 11.67 -24.27 -11.09
C TRP A 78 12.11 -22.95 -11.74
N ILE A 79 12.03 -21.83 -11.00
CA ILE A 79 12.50 -20.52 -11.47
C ILE A 79 14.01 -20.54 -11.72
N LEU A 80 14.81 -21.08 -10.79
CA LEU A 80 16.27 -21.15 -10.97
C LEU A 80 16.68 -22.00 -12.18
N LYS A 81 15.94 -23.06 -12.50
CA LYS A 81 16.23 -23.94 -13.65
C LYS A 81 15.83 -23.33 -14.99
N ASN A 82 14.75 -22.54 -15.01
CA ASN A 82 14.16 -22.04 -16.26
C ASN A 82 14.46 -20.57 -16.53
N GLY A 83 14.88 -19.81 -15.52
CA GLY A 83 15.16 -18.38 -15.62
C GLY A 83 16.65 -18.05 -15.63
N GLU A 84 16.95 -16.87 -16.16
CA GLU A 84 18.30 -16.32 -16.24
C GLU A 84 18.48 -15.21 -15.21
N TYR A 85 19.66 -15.11 -14.63
CA TYR A 85 19.96 -14.02 -13.71
C TYR A 85 20.35 -12.76 -14.49
N GLY A 86 19.52 -11.71 -14.41
CA GLY A 86 19.70 -10.51 -15.23
C GLY A 86 19.22 -9.23 -14.55
N MET A 87 19.71 -8.10 -15.04
CA MET A 87 19.25 -6.77 -14.62
C MET A 87 17.84 -6.53 -15.15
N VAL A 88 16.95 -6.02 -14.29
CA VAL A 88 15.62 -5.52 -14.68
C VAL A 88 15.66 -4.00 -14.56
N PRO A 89 15.77 -3.27 -15.68
CA PRO A 89 15.94 -1.81 -15.66
C PRO A 89 14.82 -1.08 -14.90
N ALA A 90 13.58 -1.53 -15.06
CA ALA A 90 12.42 -0.98 -14.39
C ALA A 90 12.51 -1.07 -12.85
N TRP A 91 13.21 -2.07 -12.33
CA TRP A 91 13.39 -2.28 -10.88
C TRP A 91 14.73 -1.76 -10.37
N ARG A 92 15.61 -1.30 -11.27
CA ARG A 92 17.02 -0.92 -10.96
C ARG A 92 17.74 -1.97 -10.11
N SER A 93 17.42 -3.25 -10.34
CA SER A 93 17.92 -4.37 -9.55
C SER A 93 17.93 -5.64 -10.39
N PHE A 94 18.69 -6.62 -9.94
CA PHE A 94 18.74 -7.91 -10.60
C PHE A 94 17.59 -8.82 -10.15
N ALA A 95 17.09 -9.63 -11.08
CA ALA A 95 16.04 -10.62 -10.89
C ALA A 95 16.42 -11.95 -11.57
N PHE A 96 15.67 -13.00 -11.26
CA PHE A 96 15.58 -14.17 -12.13
C PHE A 96 14.51 -13.89 -13.18
N ARG A 97 14.88 -13.93 -14.45
CA ARG A 97 14.04 -13.57 -15.59
C ARG A 97 13.71 -14.84 -16.36
N VAL A 98 12.47 -15.29 -16.31
CA VAL A 98 12.03 -16.50 -17.02
C VAL A 98 11.50 -16.09 -18.39
N PRO A 99 12.04 -16.63 -19.51
CA PRO A 99 11.54 -16.34 -20.84
C PRO A 99 10.05 -16.66 -20.98
N LYS A 100 9.33 -15.85 -21.77
CA LYS A 100 7.89 -15.98 -22.01
C LYS A 100 7.51 -17.41 -22.38
N GLU A 101 8.22 -18.00 -23.34
CA GLU A 101 7.89 -19.30 -23.93
C GLU A 101 7.90 -20.40 -22.85
N LYS A 102 8.94 -20.41 -22.00
CA LYS A 102 9.04 -21.39 -20.90
C LYS A 102 8.00 -21.17 -19.81
N PHE A 103 7.66 -19.90 -19.53
CA PHE A 103 6.71 -19.60 -18.47
C PHE A 103 5.27 -19.91 -18.89
N GLU A 104 4.91 -19.61 -20.14
CA GLU A 104 3.55 -19.83 -20.63
C GLU A 104 3.19 -21.31 -20.79
N GLU A 105 4.18 -22.18 -21.00
CA GLU A 105 4.02 -23.65 -20.95
C GLU A 105 3.53 -24.16 -19.58
N LEU A 106 3.88 -23.45 -18.49
CA LEU A 106 3.46 -23.80 -17.13
C LEU A 106 2.03 -23.35 -16.82
N LEU A 107 1.50 -22.38 -17.57
CA LEU A 107 0.24 -21.72 -17.25
C LEU A 107 -0.97 -22.58 -17.65
N ILE A 108 -1.85 -22.82 -16.68
CA ILE A 108 -3.07 -23.61 -16.82
C ILE A 108 -4.26 -22.65 -16.92
N TYR A 109 -5.11 -22.82 -17.93
CA TYR A 109 -6.36 -22.05 -18.05
C TYR A 109 -7.41 -22.50 -17.03
N ASP A 110 -8.06 -21.53 -16.38
CA ASP A 110 -9.16 -21.76 -15.46
C ASP A 110 -10.15 -20.59 -15.49
N ASN A 111 -11.36 -20.84 -16.00
CA ASN A 111 -12.41 -19.82 -16.09
C ASN A 111 -12.93 -19.35 -14.72
N THR A 112 -12.78 -20.14 -13.66
CA THR A 112 -13.19 -19.73 -12.31
C THR A 112 -12.35 -18.56 -11.78
N LEU A 113 -11.14 -18.36 -12.33
CA LEU A 113 -10.29 -17.20 -12.06
C LEU A 113 -10.98 -15.88 -12.41
N ASN A 114 -11.96 -15.85 -13.30
CA ASN A 114 -12.66 -14.61 -13.66
C ASN A 114 -13.24 -13.90 -12.43
N ARG A 115 -13.79 -14.66 -11.47
CA ARG A 115 -14.28 -14.09 -10.20
C ARG A 115 -13.14 -13.48 -9.39
N ILE A 116 -12.00 -14.15 -9.31
CA ILE A 116 -10.81 -13.68 -8.58
C ILE A 116 -10.23 -12.44 -9.25
N VAL A 117 -10.10 -12.43 -10.59
CA VAL A 117 -9.61 -11.30 -11.37
C VAL A 117 -10.50 -10.06 -11.17
N LYS A 118 -11.83 -10.23 -11.15
CA LYS A 118 -12.76 -9.13 -10.83
C LYS A 118 -12.50 -8.55 -9.44
N ILE A 119 -12.31 -9.39 -8.42
CA ILE A 119 -12.00 -8.94 -7.06
C ILE A 119 -10.66 -8.17 -7.02
N ILE A 120 -9.62 -8.70 -7.69
CA ILE A 120 -8.32 -8.03 -7.79
C ILE A 120 -8.47 -6.66 -8.47
N ASN A 121 -9.22 -6.59 -9.57
CA ASN A 121 -9.45 -5.35 -10.30
C ASN A 121 -10.19 -4.31 -9.47
N ILE A 122 -11.26 -4.70 -8.78
CA ILE A 122 -12.02 -3.80 -7.90
C ILE A 122 -11.14 -3.28 -6.77
N LYS A 123 -10.34 -4.15 -6.14
CA LYS A 123 -9.40 -3.73 -5.09
C LYS A 123 -8.35 -2.75 -5.62
N ASN A 124 -7.77 -3.01 -6.79
CA ASN A 124 -6.79 -2.11 -7.41
C ASN A 124 -7.43 -0.79 -7.80
N TYR A 125 -8.69 -0.81 -8.28
CA TYR A 125 -9.45 0.40 -8.57
C TYR A 125 -9.65 1.25 -7.32
N PHE A 126 -10.08 0.67 -6.19
CA PHE A 126 -10.20 1.40 -4.93
C PHE A 126 -8.86 1.95 -4.43
N LEU A 127 -7.79 1.16 -4.49
CA LEU A 127 -6.45 1.63 -4.13
C LEU A 127 -6.01 2.81 -4.99
N ASN A 128 -6.19 2.74 -6.31
CA ASN A 128 -5.86 3.84 -7.21
C ASN A 128 -6.71 5.07 -6.92
N PHE A 129 -8.01 4.88 -6.67
CA PHE A 129 -8.94 5.95 -6.31
C PHE A 129 -8.55 6.67 -5.02
N GLN A 130 -8.05 5.94 -4.02
CA GLN A 130 -7.47 6.51 -2.79
C GLN A 130 -6.16 7.25 -3.08
N HIS A 131 -5.26 6.65 -3.87
CA HIS A 131 -3.96 7.25 -4.22
C HIS A 131 -4.11 8.56 -5.01
N GLU A 132 -5.10 8.65 -5.90
CA GLU A 132 -5.41 9.89 -6.63
C GLU A 132 -5.70 11.07 -5.68
N LEU A 133 -6.22 10.83 -4.47
CA LEU A 133 -6.40 11.90 -3.48
C LEU A 133 -5.07 12.54 -3.07
N ILE A 134 -4.04 11.71 -2.90
CA ILE A 134 -2.70 12.17 -2.53
C ILE A 134 -2.09 12.93 -3.71
N ASP A 135 -2.22 12.43 -4.93
CA ASP A 135 -1.69 13.08 -6.14
C ASP A 135 -2.34 14.44 -6.38
N MET A 136 -3.68 14.52 -6.30
CA MET A 136 -4.40 15.80 -6.38
C MET A 136 -3.97 16.78 -5.28
N THR A 137 -3.74 16.29 -4.06
CA THR A 137 -3.25 17.12 -2.96
C THR A 137 -1.83 17.63 -3.23
N LYS A 138 -0.97 16.77 -3.79
CA LYS A 138 0.40 17.11 -4.15
C LYS A 138 0.44 18.18 -5.22
N GLU A 139 -0.41 18.10 -6.25
CA GLU A 139 -0.55 19.15 -7.24
C GLU A 139 -0.99 20.47 -6.61
N LYS A 140 -2.03 20.46 -5.76
CA LYS A 140 -2.52 21.65 -5.05
C LYS A 140 -1.46 22.31 -4.18
N LEU A 141 -0.59 21.52 -3.54
CA LEU A 141 0.46 22.01 -2.63
C LEU A 141 1.83 22.12 -3.30
N SER A 142 1.95 21.89 -4.61
CA SER A 142 3.21 21.87 -5.36
C SER A 142 4.03 23.15 -5.19
N HIS A 143 3.40 24.33 -5.29
CA HIS A 143 4.06 25.62 -5.09
C HIS A 143 4.68 25.75 -3.69
N LEU A 144 3.99 25.23 -2.67
CA LEU A 144 4.42 25.29 -1.28
C LEU A 144 5.55 24.30 -1.02
N LEU A 145 5.47 23.10 -1.59
CA LEU A 145 6.54 22.10 -1.57
C LEU A 145 7.82 22.65 -2.20
N GLN A 146 7.71 23.26 -3.39
CA GLN A 146 8.85 23.86 -4.10
C GLN A 146 9.52 24.95 -3.25
N GLY A 147 8.72 25.86 -2.67
CA GLY A 147 9.26 26.90 -1.79
C GLY A 147 10.02 26.37 -0.57
N VAL A 148 9.52 25.30 0.07
CA VAL A 148 10.20 24.69 1.22
C VAL A 148 11.52 24.00 0.82
N ILE A 149 11.55 23.37 -0.36
CA ILE A 149 12.76 22.74 -0.91
C ILE A 149 13.81 23.80 -1.24
N ASP A 150 13.42 24.84 -1.97
CA ASP A 150 14.33 25.88 -2.45
C ASP A 150 14.94 26.69 -1.32
N GLU A 151 14.15 27.01 -0.28
CA GLU A 151 14.62 27.84 0.83
C GLU A 151 15.33 27.02 1.93
N ASN A 152 15.38 25.67 1.81
CA ASN A 152 15.84 24.73 2.83
C ASN A 152 15.34 25.08 4.25
N LYS A 153 14.16 25.72 4.35
CA LYS A 153 13.63 26.22 5.62
C LYS A 153 13.23 25.04 6.48
N ILE A 154 13.87 24.92 7.63
CA ILE A 154 13.38 24.07 8.71
C ILE A 154 12.04 24.67 9.16
N LEU A 155 10.94 23.95 8.91
CA LEU A 155 9.60 24.36 9.29
C LEU A 155 9.49 24.38 10.83
N LYS A 156 9.85 25.50 11.47
CA LYS A 156 9.42 25.83 12.85
C LYS A 156 7.99 26.38 12.82
N ILE A 157 7.09 25.72 12.11
CA ILE A 157 5.70 26.16 11.98
C ILE A 157 4.89 25.45 13.06
N ILE A 158 4.26 26.25 13.94
CA ILE A 158 3.22 25.76 14.84
C ILE A 158 1.89 25.91 14.08
N PRO A 159 1.29 24.80 13.61
CA PRO A 159 0.00 24.86 12.94
C PRO A 159 -1.08 25.38 13.89
N LYS A 160 -1.95 26.26 13.37
CA LYS A 160 -3.00 26.92 14.17
C LYS A 160 -4.38 26.26 14.02
N ASP A 161 -4.58 25.55 12.93
CA ASP A 161 -5.81 24.88 12.56
C ASP A 161 -5.49 23.56 11.84
N LEU A 162 -6.52 22.73 11.63
CA LEU A 162 -6.40 21.43 10.98
C LEU A 162 -5.81 21.53 9.57
N ASP A 163 -6.18 22.56 8.80
CA ASP A 163 -5.72 22.72 7.42
C ASP A 163 -4.21 23.01 7.36
N SER A 164 -3.75 23.90 8.23
CA SER A 164 -2.33 24.22 8.41
C SER A 164 -1.55 23.01 8.95
N PHE A 165 -2.13 22.28 9.91
CA PHE A 165 -1.54 21.06 10.47
C PHE A 165 -1.31 20.02 9.37
N PHE A 166 -2.36 19.75 8.58
CA PHE A 166 -2.32 18.86 7.45
C PHE A 166 -1.25 19.25 6.43
N LYS A 167 -1.21 20.51 6.01
CA LYS A 167 -0.19 21.00 5.06
C LYS A 167 1.23 20.76 5.57
N VAL A 168 1.50 21.02 6.85
CA VAL A 168 2.83 20.79 7.42
C VAL A 168 3.18 19.30 7.43
N CYS A 169 2.29 18.43 7.89
CA CYS A 169 2.50 16.97 7.83
C CYS A 169 2.73 16.49 6.40
N PHE A 170 1.91 16.96 5.44
CA PHE A 170 2.03 16.61 4.03
C PHE A 170 3.38 17.02 3.43
N ILE A 171 3.85 18.24 3.74
CA ILE A 171 5.16 18.72 3.29
C ILE A 171 6.28 17.87 3.88
N LEU A 172 6.27 17.69 5.20
CA LEU A 172 7.31 16.92 5.90
C LEU A 172 7.40 15.49 5.38
N ASP A 173 6.26 14.86 5.11
CA ASP A 173 6.18 13.53 4.50
C ASP A 173 6.86 13.49 3.12
N ASN A 174 6.50 14.42 2.24
CA ASN A 174 7.03 14.46 0.87
C ASN A 174 8.53 14.78 0.79
N ILE A 175 9.09 15.46 1.80
CA ILE A 175 10.55 15.71 1.91
C ILE A 175 11.27 14.72 2.83
N ASN A 176 10.58 13.66 3.28
CA ASN A 176 11.10 12.62 4.18
C ASN A 176 11.71 13.19 5.49
N LYS A 177 11.09 14.23 6.06
CA LYS A 177 11.45 14.78 7.37
C LYS A 177 10.42 14.37 8.42
N ILE A 178 10.80 14.53 9.70
CA ILE A 178 9.97 14.22 10.87
C ILE A 178 9.87 15.49 11.73
N PRO A 179 8.68 15.85 12.25
CA PRO A 179 8.57 16.98 13.17
C PRO A 179 9.31 16.70 14.48
N GLN A 180 9.85 17.75 15.11
CA GLN A 180 10.36 17.65 16.48
C GLN A 180 9.19 17.36 17.44
N ASN A 181 9.36 16.36 18.32
CA ASN A 181 8.33 15.86 19.24
C ASN A 181 7.10 15.25 18.54
N ALA A 182 7.33 14.29 17.63
CA ALA A 182 6.26 13.63 16.88
C ALA A 182 5.14 13.03 17.76
N ASN A 183 5.42 12.56 18.98
CA ASN A 183 4.40 12.10 19.94
C ASN A 183 3.41 13.20 20.27
N LEU A 184 3.90 14.41 20.57
CA LEU A 184 3.04 15.56 20.88
C LEU A 184 2.19 15.96 19.68
N TRP A 185 2.76 15.90 18.48
CA TRP A 185 2.02 16.16 17.24
C TRP A 185 0.90 15.13 17.04
N LEU A 186 1.16 13.86 17.34
CA LEU A 186 0.15 12.81 17.25
C LEU A 186 -0.99 13.07 18.24
N ILE A 187 -0.69 13.40 19.50
CA ILE A 187 -1.73 13.75 20.47
C ILE A 187 -2.50 15.01 20.07
N TYR A 188 -1.81 16.01 19.51
CA TYR A 188 -2.44 17.24 19.06
C TYR A 188 -3.40 17.01 17.88
N ILE A 189 -3.06 16.17 16.89
CA ILE A 189 -3.98 15.87 15.78
C ILE A 189 -5.25 15.16 16.27
N LEU A 190 -5.14 14.31 17.30
CA LEU A 190 -6.31 13.66 17.91
C LEU A 190 -7.28 14.65 18.57
N SER A 191 -6.81 15.85 18.95
CA SER A 191 -7.68 16.90 19.49
C SER A 191 -8.60 17.53 18.44
N TYR A 192 -8.26 17.43 17.15
CA TYR A 192 -9.13 17.90 16.06
C TYR A 192 -10.30 16.96 15.77
N VAL A 193 -10.32 15.74 16.32
CA VAL A 193 -11.44 14.81 16.21
C VAL A 193 -12.59 15.28 17.10
N ASN A 194 -13.60 15.88 16.48
CA ASN A 194 -14.78 16.44 17.11
C ASN A 194 -16.07 16.18 16.29
N LYS A 195 -17.23 16.59 16.82
CA LYS A 195 -18.56 16.34 16.22
C LYS A 195 -18.78 16.98 14.85
N ASP A 196 -18.09 18.06 14.53
CA ASP A 196 -18.36 18.90 13.36
C ASP A 196 -17.46 18.57 12.16
N ASN A 197 -16.52 17.63 12.30
CA ASN A 197 -15.67 17.21 11.18
C ASN A 197 -16.52 16.58 10.06
N ASN A 198 -16.39 17.13 8.86
CA ASN A 198 -16.86 16.49 7.62
C ASN A 198 -15.82 15.45 7.13
N LEU A 199 -16.14 14.70 6.08
CA LEU A 199 -15.26 13.65 5.56
C LEU A 199 -13.92 14.19 5.05
N ASN A 200 -13.86 15.40 4.47
CA ASN A 200 -12.61 16.04 4.07
C ASN A 200 -11.71 16.37 5.29
N ASP A 201 -12.31 16.80 6.40
CA ASP A 201 -11.56 17.01 7.65
C ASP A 201 -11.05 15.68 8.20
N ILE A 202 -11.90 14.63 8.18
CA ILE A 202 -11.52 13.28 8.60
C ILE A 202 -10.37 12.74 7.75
N SER A 203 -10.40 12.87 6.42
CA SER A 203 -9.31 12.39 5.56
C SER A 203 -7.98 13.10 5.86
N LYS A 204 -8.02 14.40 6.19
CA LYS A 204 -6.81 15.14 6.62
C LYS A 204 -6.28 14.64 7.96
N ILE A 205 -7.16 14.39 8.92
CA ILE A 205 -6.80 13.82 10.23
C ILE A 205 -6.16 12.45 10.05
N VAL A 206 -6.80 11.56 9.27
CA VAL A 206 -6.31 10.20 9.00
C VAL A 206 -4.94 10.24 8.32
N TYR A 207 -4.74 11.09 7.31
CA TYR A 207 -3.43 11.27 6.66
C TYR A 207 -2.34 11.64 7.69
N CYS A 208 -2.64 12.60 8.56
CA CYS A 208 -1.69 13.06 9.58
C CYS A 208 -1.39 11.97 10.62
N ILE A 209 -2.41 11.20 11.03
CA ILE A 209 -2.23 10.06 11.95
C ILE A 209 -1.33 9.01 11.31
N ASP A 210 -1.60 8.60 10.06
CA ASP A 210 -0.79 7.60 9.35
C ASP A 210 0.68 8.03 9.21
N TYR A 211 0.88 9.29 8.82
CA TYR A 211 2.20 9.90 8.74
C TYR A 211 2.93 9.90 10.10
N LEU A 212 2.28 10.30 11.19
CA LEU A 212 2.92 10.45 12.50
C LEU A 212 3.09 9.11 13.23
N TYR A 213 2.10 8.22 13.17
CA TYR A 213 2.06 6.95 13.89
C TYR A 213 3.28 6.06 13.59
N SER A 214 3.75 6.05 12.33
CA SER A 214 4.94 5.31 11.91
C SER A 214 6.26 5.85 12.46
N LYS A 215 6.25 6.99 13.16
CA LYS A 215 7.43 7.77 13.56
C LYS A 215 7.52 8.00 15.07
N VAL A 216 6.66 7.35 15.85
CA VAL A 216 6.56 7.52 17.30
C VAL A 216 6.63 6.19 18.03
N GLU A 217 7.16 6.22 19.25
CA GLU A 217 6.96 5.17 20.24
C GLU A 217 5.92 5.67 21.23
N MET A 218 4.85 4.92 21.44
CA MET A 218 3.72 5.34 22.27
C MET A 218 3.64 4.56 23.57
N GLU A 219 3.23 5.26 24.62
CA GLU A 219 2.87 4.66 25.89
C GLU A 219 1.46 4.04 25.85
N SER A 220 1.14 3.18 26.82
CA SER A 220 -0.12 2.41 26.83
C SER A 220 -1.39 3.29 26.87
N ASN A 221 -1.32 4.43 27.56
CA ASN A 221 -2.37 5.44 27.61
C ASN A 221 -2.55 6.15 26.25
N GLU A 222 -1.46 6.48 25.56
CA GLU A 222 -1.50 7.11 24.24
C GLU A 222 -2.10 6.17 23.18
N ILE A 223 -1.73 4.88 23.23
CA ILE A 223 -2.33 3.82 22.39
C ILE A 223 -3.84 3.72 22.63
N SER A 224 -4.25 3.75 23.91
CA SER A 224 -5.67 3.68 24.27
C SER A 224 -6.45 4.88 23.75
N GLN A 225 -5.89 6.08 23.84
CA GLN A 225 -6.48 7.31 23.30
C GLN A 225 -6.59 7.27 21.78
N LEU A 226 -5.53 6.87 21.07
CA LEU A 226 -5.55 6.70 19.62
C LEU A 226 -6.63 5.70 19.20
N SER A 227 -6.69 4.53 19.85
CA SER A 227 -7.69 3.50 19.56
C SER A 227 -9.12 4.01 19.74
N ALA A 228 -9.39 4.76 20.81
CA ALA A 228 -10.70 5.37 21.04
C ALA A 228 -11.06 6.39 19.94
N LYS A 229 -10.11 7.24 19.55
CA LYS A 229 -10.32 8.23 18.48
C LYS A 229 -10.48 7.62 17.10
N LEU A 230 -9.77 6.53 16.79
CA LEU A 230 -9.95 5.79 15.55
C LEU A 230 -11.36 5.18 15.46
N LYS A 231 -11.89 4.64 16.56
CA LYS A 231 -13.28 4.15 16.60
C LYS A 231 -14.28 5.28 16.34
N GLU A 232 -14.08 6.45 16.97
CA GLU A 232 -14.90 7.63 16.75
C GLU A 232 -14.90 8.08 15.28
N LEU A 233 -13.74 8.07 14.62
CA LEU A 233 -13.61 8.39 13.19
C LEU A 233 -14.34 7.37 12.31
N ILE A 234 -14.21 6.07 12.58
CA ILE A 234 -14.90 5.01 11.84
C ILE A 234 -16.42 5.15 11.96
N GLU A 235 -16.93 5.40 13.17
CA GLU A 235 -18.36 5.62 13.41
C GLU A 235 -18.88 6.83 12.61
N LYS A 236 -18.12 7.93 12.58
CA LYS A 236 -18.46 9.12 11.79
C LYS A 236 -18.52 8.84 10.29
N ILE A 237 -17.55 8.11 9.76
CA ILE A 237 -17.53 7.71 8.35
C ILE A 237 -18.78 6.87 8.04
N ASN A 238 -19.09 5.89 8.88
CA ASN A 238 -20.24 5.00 8.68
C ASN A 238 -21.58 5.74 8.71
N ILE A 239 -21.74 6.75 9.59
CA ILE A 239 -22.97 7.58 9.64
C ILE A 239 -23.18 8.38 8.34
N CYS A 240 -22.10 8.72 7.63
CA CYS A 240 -22.18 9.47 6.38
C CYS A 240 -22.51 8.59 5.16
N GLN A 241 -22.57 7.26 5.31
CA GLN A 241 -22.86 6.32 4.23
C GLN A 241 -24.34 6.35 3.84
N LYS A 242 -24.62 6.33 2.55
CA LYS A 242 -25.97 6.23 1.97
C LYS A 242 -26.26 4.82 1.45
N ASP A 243 -27.54 4.53 1.27
CA ASP A 243 -28.02 3.22 0.77
C ASP A 243 -27.52 2.90 -0.65
N ASP A 244 -27.17 3.91 -1.45
CA ASP A 244 -26.61 3.75 -2.80
C ASP A 244 -25.10 3.48 -2.80
N GLY A 245 -24.46 3.41 -1.63
CA GLY A 245 -23.03 3.21 -1.45
C GLY A 245 -22.18 4.47 -1.55
N SER A 246 -22.79 5.65 -1.81
CA SER A 246 -22.10 6.94 -1.73
C SER A 246 -21.99 7.45 -0.30
N TYR A 247 -21.17 8.48 -0.10
CA TYR A 247 -21.03 9.18 1.18
C TYR A 247 -21.44 10.65 1.07
N SER A 248 -21.91 11.24 2.17
CA SER A 248 -22.25 12.67 2.22
C SER A 248 -22.19 13.20 3.64
N SER A 249 -21.33 14.19 3.85
CA SER A 249 -21.19 14.89 5.13
C SER A 249 -21.39 16.41 4.99
N SER A 250 -21.27 16.93 3.77
CA SER A 250 -21.42 18.34 3.43
C SER A 250 -22.16 18.52 2.10
N PRO A 251 -23.07 19.51 1.98
CA PRO A 251 -23.70 19.85 0.71
C PRO A 251 -22.76 20.62 -0.23
N LYS A 252 -21.57 21.03 0.23
CA LYS A 252 -20.62 21.84 -0.55
C LYS A 252 -19.64 21.00 -1.38
N VAL A 253 -19.62 19.70 -1.15
CA VAL A 253 -18.66 18.76 -1.76
C VAL A 253 -19.45 17.79 -2.62
N SER A 254 -18.91 17.41 -3.78
CA SER A 254 -19.58 16.44 -4.64
C SER A 254 -19.66 15.07 -3.94
N PRO A 255 -20.71 14.27 -4.17
CA PRO A 255 -20.80 12.91 -3.61
C PRO A 255 -19.61 12.02 -3.99
N PHE A 256 -19.00 12.27 -5.16
CA PHE A 256 -17.81 11.58 -5.63
C PHE A 256 -16.58 11.92 -4.78
N ASP A 257 -16.37 13.20 -4.47
CA ASP A 257 -15.27 13.63 -3.61
C ASP A 257 -15.49 13.22 -2.15
N GLU A 258 -16.72 13.29 -1.64
CA GLU A 258 -17.10 12.75 -0.32
C GLU A 258 -16.78 11.25 -0.21
N THR A 259 -17.11 10.47 -1.25
CA THR A 259 -16.78 9.05 -1.32
C THR A 259 -15.27 8.83 -1.33
N ARG A 260 -14.50 9.67 -2.03
CA ARG A 260 -13.03 9.61 -1.99
C ARG A 260 -12.47 9.88 -0.60
N PHE A 261 -12.99 10.88 0.10
CA PHE A 261 -12.57 11.19 1.46
C PHE A 261 -12.94 10.10 2.46
N ALA A 262 -14.12 9.48 2.32
CA ALA A 262 -14.56 8.40 3.19
C ALA A 262 -13.77 7.10 2.98
N LEU A 263 -13.38 6.81 1.73
CA LEU A 263 -12.63 5.60 1.41
C LEU A 263 -11.15 5.73 1.77
N PHE A 264 -10.58 6.94 1.78
CA PHE A 264 -9.18 7.19 2.16
C PHE A 264 -8.91 6.82 3.63
#